data_AF-A0A521L5Z6-F1
#
_entry.id   AF-A0A521L5Z6-F1
#
_cell.length_a   1.000
_cell.length_b   1.000
_cell.length_c   1.000
_cell.angle_alpha   90.00
_cell.angle_beta   90.00
_cell.angle_gamma   90.00
#
_symmetry.space_group_name_H-M   'P 1'
#
loop_
_entity.id
_entity.type
_entity.pdbx_description
1 polymer ?
#
loop_
_entity_poly.entity_id
_entity_poly.type
_entity_poly.pdbx_seq_one_letter_code
_entity_poly.pdbx_strand_id
1 'polypeptide(L)'
;MPTENNFQHATYSRSDPGDRVAYRDFAVGAPPDSLAWQDEMARLGGEMAKAGVRAVLFVHGAVLGTDLFGAQRLDEVGGLKRGYSRGISGMEALLALLREDTNGLAAIPGSPKPPLNDGEVTRNLIDKQAGDTGNFTGAYVELFRNALNRNTPRPIVCARYLWSSEQHHLGRALAAWHLLERLRVICMEQKLGAGDQLLVQAQGHAGQVLALASNLLAPGPSSGRETYFQILKAYYERTQTAPGTLPRLLQIENAIQAGTILHGAVLDIVTFGTPIRYGWETSGLGKLLHVVNHRPMRTDGKRWLAKMD
;
A
#
# COMPACT_ATOMS: atom_id res chain seq x y z
N MET A 1 -0.80 10.34 8.66
CA MET A 1 -1.07 11.18 7.48
C MET A 1 -2.24 12.09 7.81
N PRO A 2 -2.30 13.33 7.32
CA PRO A 2 -3.45 14.18 7.59
C PRO A 2 -4.67 13.58 6.89
N THR A 3 -5.74 13.34 7.65
CA THR A 3 -7.06 12.96 7.13
C THR A 3 -7.69 14.08 6.30
N GLU A 4 -7.30 15.33 6.58
CA GLU A 4 -7.76 16.54 5.88
C GLU A 4 -6.97 16.87 4.60
N ASN A 5 -6.15 15.94 4.10
CA ASN A 5 -5.20 16.26 3.03
C ASN A 5 -5.82 16.19 1.64
N ASN A 6 -6.44 17.29 1.21
CA ASN A 6 -7.02 17.48 -0.12
C ASN A 6 -6.14 18.44 -0.95
N PHE A 7 -5.05 17.92 -1.53
CA PHE A 7 -4.09 18.74 -2.26
C PHE A 7 -4.62 19.29 -3.60
N GLN A 8 -5.07 20.55 -3.55
CA GLN A 8 -4.55 21.67 -4.35
C GLN A 8 -4.66 23.03 -3.61
N HIS A 9 -5.33 23.07 -2.45
CA HIS A 9 -5.57 24.29 -1.65
C HIS A 9 -5.36 24.12 -0.13
N ALA A 10 -4.57 23.12 0.29
CA ALA A 10 -4.34 22.88 1.72
C ALA A 10 -3.62 24.08 2.37
N THR A 11 -4.23 24.64 3.42
CA THR A 11 -3.60 25.68 4.24
C THR A 11 -2.43 25.05 5.01
N TYR A 12 -1.20 25.43 4.65
CA TYR A 12 -0.03 24.99 5.38
C TYR A 12 -0.07 25.57 6.80
N SER A 13 -0.10 24.69 7.79
CA SER A 13 -0.03 25.09 9.19
C SER A 13 1.37 25.60 9.54
N ARG A 14 1.44 26.61 10.42
CA ARG A 14 2.70 27.11 10.98
C ARG A 14 3.22 26.26 12.17
N SER A 15 2.45 25.27 12.64
CA SER A 15 2.87 24.36 13.71
C SER A 15 4.05 23.50 13.29
N ASP A 16 4.91 23.08 14.23
CA ASP A 16 6.00 22.15 13.93
C ASP A 16 5.41 20.83 13.39
N PRO A 17 5.77 20.37 12.18
CA PRO A 17 5.26 19.12 11.63
C PRO A 17 5.70 17.89 12.46
N GLY A 18 6.78 18.00 13.24
CA GLY A 18 7.25 16.99 14.18
C GLY A 18 6.29 16.73 15.35
N ASP A 19 5.44 17.69 15.71
CA ASP A 19 4.46 17.52 16.80
C ASP A 19 3.32 16.56 16.44
N ARG A 20 3.16 16.27 15.14
CA ARG A 20 2.09 15.41 14.60
C ARG A 20 2.51 13.96 14.42
N VAL A 21 3.75 13.62 14.79
CA VAL A 21 4.31 12.28 14.62
C VAL A 21 4.92 11.77 15.92
N ALA A 22 4.79 10.47 16.15
CA ALA A 22 5.52 9.80 17.21
C ALA A 22 6.84 9.26 16.64
N TYR A 23 7.95 9.57 17.30
CA TYR A 23 9.25 8.97 17.02
C TYR A 23 9.42 7.72 17.88
N ARG A 24 9.82 6.62 17.23
CA ARG A 24 10.16 5.36 17.91
C ARG A 24 11.53 4.94 17.44
N ASP A 25 12.38 4.58 18.40
CA ASP A 25 13.66 3.97 18.08
C ASP A 25 13.42 2.54 17.59
N PHE A 26 14.02 2.21 16.46
CA PHE A 26 13.98 0.85 15.94
C PHE A 26 15.00 0.00 16.69
N ALA A 27 14.54 -0.77 17.66
CA ALA A 27 15.35 -1.81 18.29
C ALA A 27 15.36 -3.05 17.37
N VAL A 28 16.56 -3.48 16.96
CA VAL A 28 16.71 -4.71 16.18
C VAL A 28 16.33 -5.89 17.10
N GLY A 29 15.23 -6.55 16.76
CA GLY A 29 14.76 -7.73 17.48
C GLY A 29 15.62 -8.98 17.20
N ALA A 30 15.17 -10.12 17.72
CA ALA A 30 15.80 -11.40 17.41
C ALA A 30 15.79 -11.65 15.88
N PRO A 31 16.83 -12.30 15.32
CA PRO A 31 16.87 -12.62 13.89
C PRO A 31 15.64 -13.41 13.45
N PRO A 32 15.10 -13.15 12.24
CA PRO A 32 14.01 -13.96 11.69
C PRO A 32 14.35 -15.45 11.75
N ASP A 33 13.33 -16.27 12.01
CA ASP A 33 13.42 -17.74 12.16
C ASP A 33 14.22 -18.27 13.38
N SER A 34 14.81 -17.40 14.21
CA SER A 34 15.35 -17.83 15.51
C SER A 34 14.22 -18.24 16.47
N LEU A 35 14.50 -19.12 17.44
CA LEU A 35 13.50 -19.52 18.46
C LEU A 35 12.89 -18.33 19.19
N ALA A 36 13.72 -17.36 19.60
CA ALA A 36 13.25 -16.14 20.26
C ALA A 36 12.31 -15.31 19.36
N TRP A 37 12.60 -15.24 18.06
CA TRP A 37 11.72 -14.58 17.09
C TRP A 37 10.41 -15.36 16.90
N GLN A 38 10.47 -16.68 16.78
CA GLN A 38 9.29 -17.53 16.62
C GLN A 38 8.37 -17.46 17.85
N ASP A 39 8.92 -17.44 19.05
CA ASP A 39 8.16 -17.33 20.30
C ASP A 39 7.47 -15.96 20.41
N GLU A 40 8.16 -14.87 20.03
CA GLU A 40 7.58 -13.52 20.01
C GLU A 40 6.48 -13.38 18.94
N MET A 41 6.69 -13.98 17.76
CA MET A 41 5.68 -14.03 16.71
C MET A 41 4.45 -14.85 17.12
N ALA A 42 4.65 -15.96 17.83
CA ALA A 42 3.54 -16.76 18.36
C ALA A 42 2.75 -15.98 19.42
N ARG A 43 3.44 -15.22 20.28
CA ARG A 43 2.82 -14.30 21.24
C ARG A 43 1.98 -13.24 20.52
N LEU A 44 2.56 -12.59 19.51
CA LEU A 44 1.87 -11.61 18.67
C LEU A 44 0.64 -12.23 17.98
N GLY A 45 0.76 -13.43 17.44
CA GLY A 45 -0.36 -14.15 16.82
C GLY A 45 -1.51 -14.42 17.78
N GLY A 46 -1.20 -14.79 19.01
CA GLY A 46 -2.18 -14.91 20.09
C GLY A 46 -2.88 -13.60 20.41
N GLU A 47 -2.15 -12.48 20.45
CA GLU A 47 -2.72 -11.14 20.66
C GLU A 47 -3.61 -10.68 19.49
N MET A 48 -3.15 -10.88 18.27
CA MET A 48 -3.92 -10.58 17.05
C MET A 48 -5.21 -11.41 17.00
N ALA A 49 -5.14 -12.70 17.31
CA ALA A 49 -6.30 -13.58 17.35
C ALA A 49 -7.31 -13.14 18.42
N LYS A 50 -6.85 -12.74 19.61
CA LYS A 50 -7.70 -12.19 20.69
C LYS A 50 -8.34 -10.86 20.29
N ALA A 51 -7.63 -10.03 19.53
CA ALA A 51 -8.16 -8.78 19.00
C ALA A 51 -9.18 -8.97 17.85
N GLY A 52 -9.38 -10.21 17.38
CA GLY A 52 -10.34 -10.52 16.31
C GLY A 52 -9.70 -10.59 14.92
N VAL A 53 -8.39 -10.41 14.77
CA VAL A 53 -7.74 -10.54 13.46
C VAL A 53 -7.84 -11.97 12.96
N ARG A 54 -8.33 -12.13 11.72
CA ARG A 54 -8.48 -13.43 11.04
C ARG A 54 -7.74 -13.52 9.71
N ALA A 55 -7.42 -12.38 9.12
CA ALA A 55 -6.66 -12.33 7.89
C ALA A 55 -5.65 -11.18 7.91
N VAL A 56 -4.47 -11.44 7.36
CA VAL A 56 -3.42 -10.46 7.07
C VAL A 56 -3.16 -10.48 5.56
N LEU A 57 -3.39 -9.37 4.89
CA LEU A 57 -3.13 -9.21 3.47
C LEU A 57 -1.91 -8.30 3.26
N PHE A 58 -0.86 -8.86 2.67
CA PHE A 58 0.35 -8.15 2.27
C PHE A 58 0.18 -7.62 0.85
N VAL A 59 0.22 -6.30 0.70
CA VAL A 59 0.09 -5.63 -0.60
C VAL A 59 1.45 -5.09 -1.04
N HIS A 60 1.94 -5.65 -2.14
CA HIS A 60 3.23 -5.27 -2.73
C HIS A 60 3.28 -3.79 -3.12
N GLY A 61 4.45 -3.17 -3.00
CA GLY A 61 4.67 -1.78 -3.41
C GLY A 61 4.72 -1.57 -4.92
N ALA A 62 5.54 -0.63 -5.37
CA ALA A 62 5.84 -0.48 -6.78
C ALA A 62 7.17 -1.17 -7.07
N VAL A 63 7.24 -1.95 -8.15
CA VAL A 63 8.52 -2.51 -8.61
C VAL A 63 9.43 -1.36 -9.04
N LEU A 64 10.72 -1.43 -8.69
CA LEU A 64 11.74 -0.46 -9.13
C LEU A 64 11.63 -0.22 -10.65
N GLY A 65 11.58 1.06 -11.05
CA GLY A 65 11.42 1.46 -12.45
C GLY A 65 9.97 1.64 -12.93
N THR A 66 8.96 1.24 -12.16
CA THR A 66 7.54 1.39 -12.57
C THR A 66 6.92 2.74 -12.19
N ASP A 67 7.48 3.47 -11.20
CA ASP A 67 7.07 4.85 -10.89
C ASP A 67 8.14 5.90 -11.20
N LEU A 68 8.25 6.19 -12.49
CA LEU A 68 9.17 7.16 -13.04
C LEU A 68 8.87 8.60 -12.58
N PHE A 69 7.61 8.93 -12.32
CA PHE A 69 7.19 10.26 -11.84
C PHE A 69 7.21 10.37 -10.30
N GLY A 70 7.07 9.27 -9.58
CA GLY A 70 7.33 9.20 -8.13
C GLY A 70 8.79 9.45 -7.80
N ALA A 71 9.71 8.96 -8.65
CA ALA A 71 11.14 9.27 -8.55
C ALA A 71 11.44 10.76 -8.76
N GLN A 72 10.71 11.44 -9.65
CA GLN A 72 10.79 12.89 -9.81
C GLN A 72 10.23 13.65 -8.59
N ARG A 73 9.20 13.14 -7.91
CA ARG A 73 8.66 13.80 -6.70
C ARG A 73 9.53 13.62 -5.45
N LEU A 74 10.45 12.65 -5.42
CA LEU A 74 11.52 12.64 -4.41
C LEU A 74 12.39 13.92 -4.49
N ASP A 75 12.46 14.58 -5.66
CA ASP A 75 13.08 15.90 -5.83
C ASP A 75 12.31 17.01 -5.09
N GLU A 76 10.97 16.94 -5.11
CA GLU A 76 10.10 17.97 -4.53
C GLU A 76 10.01 17.89 -2.99
N VAL A 77 10.05 16.69 -2.41
CA VAL A 77 9.83 16.49 -0.96
C VAL A 77 11.11 16.17 -0.17
N GLY A 78 12.20 15.75 -0.86
CA GLY A 78 13.42 15.21 -0.24
C GLY A 78 14.63 16.15 -0.17
N GLY A 79 14.51 17.42 -0.56
CA GLY A 79 15.61 18.39 -0.43
C GLY A 79 16.66 18.34 -1.54
N LEU A 80 16.40 17.64 -2.65
CA LEU A 80 17.26 17.68 -3.83
C LEU A 80 17.23 19.04 -4.53
N LYS A 81 16.12 19.80 -4.46
CA LYS A 81 16.11 21.25 -4.78
C LYS A 81 17.12 22.12 -4.00
N ARG A 82 17.61 21.69 -2.82
CA ARG A 82 18.67 22.43 -2.10
C ARG A 82 20.08 21.99 -2.52
N GLY A 83 20.23 20.84 -3.18
CA GLY A 83 21.49 20.36 -3.75
C GLY A 83 21.71 20.74 -5.21
N TYR A 84 20.65 21.07 -5.97
CA TYR A 84 20.73 21.43 -7.38
C TYR A 84 21.20 22.87 -7.70
N SER A 85 21.91 23.50 -6.76
CA SER A 85 22.78 24.64 -7.08
C SER A 85 24.00 24.23 -7.93
N ARG A 86 24.20 22.93 -8.23
CA ARG A 86 25.39 22.42 -8.96
C ARG A 86 25.11 21.45 -10.12
N GLY A 87 24.11 21.74 -10.97
CA GLY A 87 24.30 21.48 -12.41
C GLY A 87 23.65 20.27 -13.09
N ILE A 88 22.60 19.64 -12.55
CA ILE A 88 21.75 18.72 -13.34
C ILE A 88 20.29 19.14 -13.17
N SER A 89 19.59 19.45 -14.27
CA SER A 89 18.18 19.85 -14.19
C SER A 89 17.31 18.65 -13.78
N GLY A 90 16.21 18.87 -13.05
CA GLY A 90 15.27 17.79 -12.69
C GLY A 90 14.69 17.05 -13.91
N MET A 91 14.71 17.68 -15.09
CA MET A 91 14.40 17.04 -16.37
C MET A 91 15.50 16.07 -16.80
N GLU A 92 16.78 16.39 -16.63
CA GLU A 92 17.89 15.45 -16.93
C GLU A 92 17.92 14.26 -15.96
N ALA A 93 17.55 14.44 -14.69
CA ALA A 93 17.41 13.32 -13.75
C ALA A 93 16.22 12.40 -14.10
N LEU A 94 15.09 12.98 -14.52
CA LEU A 94 13.93 12.25 -15.03
C LEU A 94 14.27 11.54 -16.36
N LEU A 95 14.93 12.22 -17.29
CA LEU A 95 15.38 11.68 -18.57
C LEU A 95 16.45 10.61 -18.37
N ALA A 96 17.33 10.75 -17.38
CA ALA A 96 18.24 9.70 -16.96
C ALA A 96 17.40 8.48 -16.55
N LEU A 97 16.50 8.58 -15.57
CA LEU A 97 15.61 7.46 -15.18
C LEU A 97 14.83 6.82 -16.35
N LEU A 98 14.40 7.62 -17.35
CA LEU A 98 13.71 7.16 -18.57
C LEU A 98 14.60 6.38 -19.54
N ARG A 99 15.93 6.58 -19.50
CA ARG A 99 16.86 5.86 -20.38
C ARG A 99 17.27 4.56 -19.70
N GLU A 100 16.42 3.54 -19.84
CA GLU A 100 16.62 2.18 -19.31
C GLU A 100 18.05 1.64 -19.53
N ASP A 101 18.70 2.01 -20.63
CA ASP A 101 20.05 1.57 -20.99
C ASP A 101 21.22 2.42 -20.44
N THR A 102 20.96 3.65 -19.94
CA THR A 102 22.03 4.61 -19.57
C THR A 102 21.84 5.28 -18.20
N ASN A 103 20.81 4.90 -17.45
CA ASN A 103 20.46 5.51 -16.17
C ASN A 103 21.28 5.01 -14.98
N GLY A 104 22.23 4.09 -15.21
CA GLY A 104 23.05 3.47 -14.17
C GLY A 104 22.29 2.51 -13.24
N LEU A 105 20.98 2.36 -13.41
CA LEU A 105 20.19 1.27 -12.85
C LEU A 105 20.24 0.14 -13.87
N ALA A 106 20.66 -1.05 -13.44
CA ALA A 106 20.60 -2.19 -14.33
C ALA A 106 19.13 -2.41 -14.73
N ALA A 107 18.81 -2.23 -16.02
CA ALA A 107 17.59 -2.77 -16.61
C ALA A 107 17.54 -4.24 -16.20
N ILE A 108 16.57 -4.65 -15.39
CA ILE A 108 16.52 -6.04 -14.93
C ILE A 108 16.01 -6.86 -16.12
N PRO A 109 16.84 -7.68 -16.78
CA PRO A 109 16.44 -8.36 -18.00
C PRO A 109 15.26 -9.30 -17.69
N GLY A 110 14.18 -9.17 -18.44
CA GLY A 110 12.95 -9.93 -18.21
C GLY A 110 12.10 -9.45 -17.03
N SER A 111 12.30 -8.23 -16.52
CA SER A 111 11.37 -7.62 -15.54
C SER A 111 9.96 -7.45 -16.13
N PRO A 112 8.92 -7.79 -15.34
CA PRO A 112 7.57 -7.67 -15.83
C PRO A 112 7.19 -6.18 -15.90
N LYS A 113 6.58 -5.78 -17.03
CA LYS A 113 6.09 -4.41 -17.22
C LYS A 113 4.62 -4.31 -16.76
N PRO A 114 4.21 -3.20 -16.12
CA PRO A 114 2.80 -2.95 -15.85
C PRO A 114 1.95 -3.00 -17.14
N PRO A 115 0.69 -3.44 -17.07
CA PRO A 115 -0.01 -3.90 -15.88
C PRO A 115 0.45 -5.29 -15.41
N LEU A 116 0.84 -5.38 -14.14
CA LEU A 116 1.23 -6.65 -13.53
C LEU A 116 0.00 -7.50 -13.22
N ASN A 117 0.04 -8.78 -13.60
CA ASN A 117 -0.97 -9.74 -13.19
C ASN A 117 -0.65 -10.32 -11.81
N ASP A 118 -1.68 -10.49 -10.97
CA ASP A 118 -1.57 -11.08 -9.64
C ASP A 118 -1.46 -12.62 -9.68
N GLY A 119 -0.45 -13.12 -10.39
CA GLY A 119 -0.18 -14.54 -10.58
C GLY A 119 1.09 -15.01 -9.89
N GLU A 120 1.16 -16.31 -9.59
CA GLU A 120 2.32 -16.93 -8.96
C GLU A 120 3.61 -16.71 -9.76
N VAL A 121 3.55 -16.84 -11.09
CA VAL A 121 4.68 -16.60 -11.99
C VAL A 121 5.23 -15.18 -11.82
N THR A 122 4.35 -14.16 -11.84
CA THR A 122 4.74 -12.75 -11.67
C THR A 122 5.33 -12.51 -10.29
N ARG A 123 4.70 -13.02 -9.23
CA ARG A 123 5.18 -12.86 -7.85
C ARG A 123 6.54 -13.51 -7.65
N ASN A 124 6.77 -14.71 -8.18
CA ASN A 124 8.06 -15.40 -8.11
C ASN A 124 9.17 -14.65 -8.85
N LEU A 125 8.83 -14.04 -9.99
CA LEU A 125 9.76 -13.19 -10.73
C LEU A 125 10.13 -11.94 -9.91
N ILE A 126 9.14 -11.27 -9.32
CA ILE A 126 9.37 -10.11 -8.44
C ILE A 126 10.18 -10.50 -7.20
N ASP A 127 9.91 -11.65 -6.58
CA ASP A 127 10.66 -12.14 -5.42
C ASP A 127 12.15 -12.31 -5.75
N LYS A 128 12.47 -12.85 -6.93
CA LYS A 128 13.86 -12.99 -7.41
C LYS A 128 14.54 -11.65 -7.70
N GLN A 129 13.79 -10.66 -8.16
CA GLN A 129 14.33 -9.38 -8.61
C GLN A 129 14.43 -8.34 -7.49
N ALA A 130 13.39 -8.20 -6.69
CA ALA A 130 13.28 -7.18 -5.65
C ALA A 130 13.73 -7.69 -4.26
N GLY A 131 13.72 -9.01 -4.03
CA GLY A 131 13.87 -9.57 -2.68
C GLY A 131 12.84 -8.95 -1.75
N ASP A 132 13.27 -8.45 -0.60
CA ASP A 132 12.41 -7.72 0.36
C ASP A 132 12.40 -6.19 0.13
N THR A 133 12.99 -5.71 -0.97
CA THR A 133 13.04 -4.27 -1.29
C THR A 133 11.71 -3.81 -1.86
N GLY A 134 10.85 -3.30 -0.98
CA GLY A 134 9.51 -2.84 -1.34
C GLY A 134 8.53 -3.97 -1.73
N ASN A 135 8.89 -5.18 -1.32
CA ASN A 135 8.16 -6.40 -1.60
C ASN A 135 7.99 -7.21 -0.33
N PHE A 136 6.89 -7.97 -0.26
CA PHE A 136 6.73 -9.04 0.71
C PHE A 136 6.94 -10.35 -0.03
N THR A 137 8.09 -10.99 0.13
CA THR A 137 8.40 -12.24 -0.57
C THR A 137 7.50 -13.39 -0.13
N GLY A 138 7.35 -14.40 -0.99
CA GLY A 138 6.61 -15.62 -0.63
C GLY A 138 7.21 -16.31 0.58
N ALA A 139 8.55 -16.39 0.62
CA ALA A 139 9.29 -16.94 1.75
C ALA A 139 9.03 -16.17 3.05
N TYR A 140 9.06 -14.83 3.01
CA TYR A 140 8.76 -14.02 4.19
C TYR A 140 7.32 -14.23 4.70
N VAL A 141 6.32 -14.19 3.81
CA VAL A 141 4.92 -14.34 4.21
C VAL A 141 4.65 -15.74 4.77
N GLU A 142 5.30 -16.77 4.23
CA GLU A 142 5.19 -18.13 4.71
C GLU A 142 5.84 -18.31 6.09
N LEU A 143 7.05 -17.76 6.28
CA LEU A 143 7.72 -17.73 7.58
C LEU A 143 6.87 -17.00 8.63
N PHE A 144 6.35 -15.82 8.26
CA PHE A 144 5.43 -15.04 9.09
C PHE A 144 4.19 -15.84 9.47
N ARG A 145 3.54 -16.50 8.49
CA ARG A 145 2.33 -17.32 8.70
C ARG A 145 2.57 -18.45 9.68
N ASN A 146 3.69 -19.17 9.53
CA ASN A 146 4.00 -20.33 10.36
C ASN A 146 4.31 -19.90 11.80
N ALA A 147 5.11 -18.84 11.98
CA ALA A 147 5.46 -18.34 13.30
C ALA A 147 4.26 -17.71 14.02
N LEU A 148 3.44 -16.93 13.31
CA LEU A 148 2.24 -16.29 13.87
C LEU A 148 1.20 -17.31 14.35
N ASN A 149 1.10 -18.45 13.69
CA ASN A 149 0.06 -19.45 13.96
C ASN A 149 0.50 -20.61 14.85
N ARG A 150 1.75 -20.63 15.34
CA ARG A 150 2.35 -21.76 16.07
C ARG A 150 1.49 -22.26 17.25
N ASN A 151 0.81 -21.36 17.96
CA ASN A 151 -0.01 -21.67 19.13
C ASN A 151 -1.46 -21.14 19.02
N THR A 152 -1.96 -20.93 17.80
CA THR A 152 -3.26 -20.29 17.58
C THR A 152 -4.31 -21.34 17.19
N PRO A 153 -5.41 -21.51 17.97
CA PRO A 153 -6.41 -22.55 17.71
C PRO A 153 -7.20 -22.35 16.41
N ARG A 154 -7.38 -21.09 15.99
CA ARG A 154 -7.93 -20.71 14.69
C ARG A 154 -6.84 -19.95 13.90
N PRO A 155 -6.21 -20.57 12.90
CA PRO A 155 -5.15 -19.92 12.15
C PRO A 155 -5.60 -18.60 11.50
N ILE A 156 -4.76 -17.58 11.61
CA ILE A 156 -4.85 -16.32 10.89
C ILE A 156 -4.34 -16.55 9.46
N VAL A 157 -5.18 -16.28 8.48
CA VAL A 157 -4.81 -16.38 7.07
C VAL A 157 -3.83 -15.29 6.71
N CYS A 158 -2.72 -15.66 6.07
CA CYS A 158 -1.74 -14.70 5.55
C CYS A 158 -1.71 -14.84 4.03
N ALA A 159 -1.99 -13.76 3.32
CA ALA A 159 -2.09 -13.75 1.86
C ALA A 159 -1.30 -12.59 1.26
N ARG A 160 -0.91 -12.74 -0.01
CA ARG A 160 -0.27 -11.71 -0.82
C ARG A 160 -1.24 -11.20 -1.88
N TYR A 161 -1.13 -9.92 -2.20
CA TYR A 161 -1.81 -9.29 -3.32
C TYR A 161 -0.83 -8.39 -4.07
N LEU A 162 -0.69 -8.65 -5.36
CA LEU A 162 0.05 -7.81 -6.31
C LEU A 162 -0.96 -7.01 -7.14
N TRP A 163 -0.91 -5.70 -7.02
CA TRP A 163 -1.69 -4.80 -7.87
C TRP A 163 -0.93 -4.51 -9.18
N SER A 164 -1.62 -3.94 -10.16
CA SER A 164 -1.07 -3.75 -11.52
C SER A 164 0.19 -2.90 -11.59
N SER A 165 0.53 -2.16 -10.53
CA SER A 165 1.65 -1.21 -10.46
C SER A 165 1.58 -0.09 -11.51
N GLU A 166 0.40 0.17 -12.06
CA GLU A 166 0.15 1.29 -12.95
C GLU A 166 -0.01 2.59 -12.15
N GLN A 167 0.89 3.53 -12.39
CA GLN A 167 1.03 4.73 -11.54
C GLN A 167 0.18 5.93 -12.00
N HIS A 168 -0.58 5.80 -13.08
CA HIS A 168 -1.56 6.80 -13.49
C HIS A 168 -2.88 6.65 -12.71
N HIS A 169 -3.71 7.70 -12.73
CA HIS A 169 -4.96 7.75 -11.95
C HIS A 169 -5.91 6.60 -12.29
N LEU A 170 -6.09 6.29 -13.58
CA LEU A 170 -6.94 5.18 -14.00
C LEU A 170 -6.41 3.82 -13.49
N GLY A 171 -5.11 3.55 -13.56
CA GLY A 171 -4.53 2.29 -13.10
C GLY A 171 -4.69 2.09 -11.60
N ARG A 172 -4.51 3.15 -10.81
CA ARG A 172 -4.76 3.11 -9.36
C ARG A 172 -6.24 2.96 -9.02
N ALA A 173 -7.14 3.56 -9.80
CA ALA A 173 -8.57 3.32 -9.67
C ALA A 173 -8.88 1.84 -9.94
N LEU A 174 -8.46 1.29 -11.08
CA LEU A 174 -8.63 -0.14 -11.39
C LEU A 174 -8.08 -1.05 -10.29
N ALA A 175 -6.89 -0.74 -9.77
CA ALA A 175 -6.30 -1.47 -8.65
C ALA A 175 -7.12 -1.38 -7.35
N ALA A 176 -7.74 -0.22 -7.05
CA ALA A 176 -8.56 -0.07 -5.86
C ALA A 176 -9.84 -0.92 -5.96
N TRP A 177 -10.46 -0.98 -7.14
CA TRP A 177 -11.59 -1.87 -7.39
C TRP A 177 -11.18 -3.36 -7.23
N HIS A 178 -10.11 -3.81 -7.88
CA HIS A 178 -9.63 -5.18 -7.76
C HIS A 178 -9.21 -5.55 -6.33
N LEU A 179 -8.66 -4.60 -5.57
CA LEU A 179 -8.35 -4.81 -4.16
C LEU A 179 -9.62 -5.04 -3.33
N LEU A 180 -10.68 -4.23 -3.52
CA LEU A 180 -11.94 -4.42 -2.82
C LEU A 180 -12.59 -5.77 -3.15
N GLU A 181 -12.51 -6.18 -4.40
CA GLU A 181 -12.93 -7.52 -4.82
C GLU A 181 -12.13 -8.61 -4.10
N ARG A 182 -10.80 -8.48 -4.03
CA ARG A 182 -9.96 -9.44 -3.31
C ARG A 182 -10.28 -9.50 -1.82
N LEU A 183 -10.52 -8.35 -1.18
CA LEU A 183 -10.92 -8.28 0.22
C LEU A 183 -12.26 -8.97 0.44
N ARG A 184 -13.24 -8.73 -0.44
CA ARG A 184 -14.54 -9.43 -0.40
C ARG A 184 -14.39 -10.95 -0.50
N VAL A 185 -13.56 -11.43 -1.44
CA VAL A 185 -13.29 -12.87 -1.59
C VAL A 185 -12.70 -13.45 -0.31
N ILE A 186 -11.72 -12.78 0.31
CA ILE A 186 -11.16 -13.22 1.59
C ILE A 186 -12.23 -13.29 2.68
N CYS A 187 -13.08 -12.26 2.80
CA CYS A 187 -14.19 -12.27 3.75
C CYS A 187 -15.13 -13.45 3.53
N MET A 188 -15.45 -13.79 2.28
CA MET A 188 -16.32 -14.91 1.93
C MET A 188 -15.66 -16.27 2.23
N GLU A 189 -14.43 -16.49 1.75
CA GLU A 189 -13.68 -17.75 1.93
C GLU A 189 -13.45 -18.06 3.41
N GLN A 190 -13.15 -17.02 4.21
CA GLN A 190 -12.85 -17.16 5.63
C GLN A 190 -14.08 -16.97 6.53
N LYS A 191 -15.26 -16.73 5.94
CA LYS A 191 -16.53 -16.47 6.64
C LYS A 191 -16.39 -15.38 7.69
N LEU A 192 -15.70 -14.29 7.33
CA LEU A 192 -15.49 -13.15 8.21
C LEU A 192 -16.80 -12.38 8.38
N GLY A 193 -17.05 -11.92 9.60
CA GLY A 193 -18.23 -11.14 9.92
C GLY A 193 -17.97 -10.10 11.00
N ALA A 194 -19.06 -9.63 11.62
CA ALA A 194 -18.98 -8.70 12.75
C ALA A 194 -18.09 -9.27 13.87
N GLY A 195 -17.14 -8.46 14.34
CA GLY A 195 -16.16 -8.85 15.35
C GLY A 195 -14.86 -9.45 14.80
N ASP A 196 -14.82 -9.85 13.53
CA ASP A 196 -13.57 -10.21 12.86
C ASP A 196 -12.88 -8.98 12.26
N GLN A 197 -11.56 -9.04 12.16
CA GLN A 197 -10.72 -7.99 11.60
C GLN A 197 -9.84 -8.54 10.47
N LEU A 198 -9.70 -7.74 9.43
CA LEU A 198 -8.75 -7.96 8.34
C LEU A 198 -7.68 -6.87 8.43
N LEU A 199 -6.42 -7.28 8.56
CA LEU A 199 -5.26 -6.40 8.58
C LEU A 199 -4.62 -6.33 7.20
N VAL A 200 -4.50 -5.15 6.62
CA VAL A 200 -3.72 -4.94 5.40
C VAL A 200 -2.39 -4.29 5.74
N GLN A 201 -1.30 -4.88 5.25
CA GLN A 201 0.05 -4.30 5.28
C GLN A 201 0.45 -3.91 3.87
N ALA A 202 0.67 -2.62 3.62
CA ALA A 202 0.96 -2.10 2.29
C ALA A 202 2.25 -1.31 2.23
N GLN A 203 3.05 -1.57 1.21
CA GLN A 203 4.34 -0.90 1.03
C GLN A 203 4.25 0.18 -0.06
N GLY A 204 4.93 1.31 0.14
CA GLY A 204 5.09 2.36 -0.87
C GLY A 204 3.77 2.77 -1.52
N HIS A 205 3.69 2.64 -2.85
CA HIS A 205 2.56 3.07 -3.66
C HIS A 205 1.26 2.29 -3.45
N ALA A 206 1.30 1.08 -2.88
CA ALA A 206 0.08 0.36 -2.54
C ALA A 206 -0.79 1.10 -1.53
N GLY A 207 -0.19 1.92 -0.66
CA GLY A 207 -0.98 2.77 0.23
C GLY A 207 -1.84 3.80 -0.52
N GLN A 208 -1.50 4.17 -1.76
CA GLN A 208 -2.35 5.04 -2.58
C GLN A 208 -3.59 4.30 -3.11
N VAL A 209 -3.44 3.02 -3.43
CA VAL A 209 -4.56 2.14 -3.80
C VAL A 209 -5.51 1.99 -2.60
N LEU A 210 -4.96 1.80 -1.40
CA LEU A 210 -5.74 1.74 -0.16
C LEU A 210 -6.40 3.08 0.21
N ALA A 211 -5.73 4.20 -0.02
CA ALA A 211 -6.34 5.51 0.17
C ALA A 211 -7.58 5.67 -0.73
N LEU A 212 -7.50 5.28 -2.01
CA LEU A 212 -8.68 5.26 -2.89
C LEU A 212 -9.75 4.28 -2.40
N ALA A 213 -9.37 3.06 -2.01
CA ALA A 213 -10.29 2.07 -1.46
C ALA A 213 -11.01 2.58 -0.20
N SER A 214 -10.33 3.34 0.66
CA SER A 214 -10.92 3.93 1.87
C SER A 214 -12.06 4.90 1.56
N ASN A 215 -11.92 5.72 0.51
CA ASN A 215 -12.97 6.63 0.04
C ASN A 215 -14.18 5.89 -0.54
N LEU A 216 -13.93 4.73 -1.18
CA LEU A 216 -15.00 3.87 -1.69
C LEU A 216 -15.76 3.16 -0.57
N LEU A 217 -15.07 2.78 0.51
CA LEU A 217 -15.66 2.10 1.68
C LEU A 217 -16.38 3.03 2.66
N ALA A 218 -16.21 4.34 2.50
CA ALA A 218 -16.85 5.32 3.35
C ALA A 218 -18.39 5.12 3.38
N PRO A 219 -19.05 5.16 4.54
CA PRO A 219 -20.51 5.11 4.60
C PRO A 219 -21.15 6.34 3.95
N GLY A 220 -22.45 6.22 3.62
CA GLY A 220 -23.25 7.32 3.09
C GLY A 220 -23.07 7.59 1.58
N PRO A 221 -23.83 8.53 1.01
CA PRO A 221 -23.77 8.86 -0.41
C PRO A 221 -22.49 9.64 -0.78
N SER A 222 -21.98 9.42 -1.99
CA SER A 222 -20.84 10.15 -2.53
C SER A 222 -20.93 10.26 -4.05
N SER A 223 -20.97 11.49 -4.57
CA SER A 223 -20.93 11.76 -6.02
C SER A 223 -19.63 11.26 -6.65
N GLY A 224 -18.53 11.29 -5.90
CA GLY A 224 -17.24 10.76 -6.34
C GLY A 224 -17.27 9.26 -6.62
N ARG A 225 -18.02 8.47 -5.83
CA ARG A 225 -18.16 7.02 -6.07
C ARG A 225 -18.96 6.74 -7.34
N GLU A 226 -20.01 7.50 -7.59
CA GLU A 226 -20.80 7.38 -8.81
C GLU A 226 -19.94 7.68 -10.05
N THR A 227 -19.25 8.83 -10.07
CA THR A 227 -18.35 9.19 -11.18
C THR A 227 -17.25 8.16 -11.37
N TYR A 228 -16.69 7.63 -10.28
CA TYR A 228 -15.68 6.58 -10.34
C TYR A 228 -16.19 5.34 -11.09
N PHE A 229 -17.35 4.79 -10.72
CA PHE A 229 -17.90 3.60 -11.38
C PHE A 229 -18.33 3.87 -12.82
N GLN A 230 -18.84 5.07 -13.13
CA GLN A 230 -19.15 5.47 -14.51
C GLN A 230 -17.90 5.47 -15.39
N ILE A 231 -16.78 6.02 -14.91
CA ILE A 231 -15.50 6.02 -15.64
C ILE A 231 -15.03 4.59 -15.89
N LEU A 232 -15.08 3.71 -14.89
CA LEU A 232 -14.64 2.32 -15.03
C LEU A 232 -15.52 1.53 -16.02
N LYS A 233 -16.84 1.72 -15.99
CA LYS A 233 -17.77 1.12 -16.96
C LYS A 233 -17.44 1.56 -18.38
N ALA A 234 -17.34 2.88 -18.61
CA ALA A 234 -17.02 3.43 -19.92
C ALA A 234 -15.66 2.97 -20.45
N TYR A 235 -14.66 2.84 -19.56
CA TYR A 235 -13.36 2.28 -19.92
C TYR A 235 -13.49 0.82 -20.40
N TYR A 236 -14.20 -0.03 -19.66
CA TYR A 236 -14.32 -1.45 -19.99
C TYR A 236 -15.19 -1.74 -21.22
N GLU A 237 -16.22 -0.93 -21.46
CA GLU A 237 -17.01 -0.98 -22.69
C GLU A 237 -16.16 -0.64 -23.92
N ARG A 238 -15.26 0.34 -23.82
CA ARG A 238 -14.40 0.78 -24.93
C ARG A 238 -13.22 -0.15 -25.20
N THR A 239 -12.70 -0.80 -24.17
CA THR A 239 -11.47 -1.62 -24.27
C THR A 239 -11.73 -3.10 -24.55
N GLN A 240 -12.99 -3.52 -24.73
CA GLN A 240 -13.37 -4.89 -25.07
C GLN A 240 -12.73 -5.94 -24.15
N THR A 241 -12.80 -5.69 -22.84
CA THR A 241 -12.20 -6.57 -21.84
C THR A 241 -12.88 -7.94 -21.73
N ALA A 242 -12.21 -8.86 -21.03
CA ALA A 242 -12.65 -10.23 -20.85
C ALA A 242 -14.14 -10.32 -20.44
N PRO A 243 -14.90 -11.26 -21.03
CA PRO A 243 -16.29 -11.50 -20.65
C PRO A 243 -16.45 -11.64 -19.13
N GLY A 244 -17.43 -10.95 -18.54
CA GLY A 244 -17.72 -11.01 -17.09
C GLY A 244 -17.12 -9.88 -16.25
N THR A 245 -16.27 -9.02 -16.82
CA THR A 245 -15.68 -7.87 -16.10
C THR A 245 -16.74 -6.86 -15.64
N LEU A 246 -17.64 -6.43 -16.53
CA LEU A 246 -18.71 -5.48 -16.21
C LEU A 246 -19.70 -6.01 -15.14
N PRO A 247 -20.20 -7.26 -15.22
CA PRO A 247 -21.00 -7.85 -14.15
C PRO A 247 -20.31 -7.85 -12.77
N ARG A 248 -19.01 -8.18 -12.71
CA ARG A 248 -18.23 -8.14 -11.46
C ARG A 248 -18.07 -6.73 -10.93
N LEU A 249 -17.86 -5.75 -11.82
CA LEU A 249 -17.79 -4.33 -11.44
C LEU A 249 -19.10 -3.87 -10.80
N LEU A 250 -20.23 -4.19 -11.42
CA LEU A 250 -21.58 -3.88 -10.88
C LEU A 250 -21.82 -4.57 -9.53
N GLN A 251 -21.36 -5.81 -9.37
CA GLN A 251 -21.48 -6.53 -8.10
C GLN A 251 -20.74 -5.82 -6.97
N ILE A 252 -19.54 -5.31 -7.23
CA ILE A 252 -18.75 -4.56 -6.25
C ILE A 252 -19.38 -3.20 -5.97
N GLU A 253 -19.85 -2.48 -6.99
CA GLU A 253 -20.60 -1.23 -6.81
C GLU A 253 -21.81 -1.42 -5.90
N ASN A 254 -22.63 -2.43 -6.15
CA ASN A 254 -23.80 -2.75 -5.33
C ASN A 254 -23.41 -3.14 -3.90
N ALA A 255 -22.34 -3.92 -3.73
CA ALA A 255 -21.86 -4.31 -2.41
C ALA A 255 -21.31 -3.12 -1.62
N ILE A 256 -20.70 -2.13 -2.27
CA ILE A 256 -20.28 -0.86 -1.65
C ILE A 256 -21.51 -0.07 -1.19
N GLN A 257 -22.50 0.10 -2.07
CA GLN A 257 -23.73 0.83 -1.74
C GLN A 257 -24.48 0.20 -0.56
N ALA A 258 -24.50 -1.13 -0.50
CA ALA A 258 -25.12 -1.88 0.60
C ALA A 258 -24.25 -1.94 1.87
N GLY A 259 -23.00 -1.48 1.85
CA GLY A 259 -22.07 -1.61 2.97
C GLY A 259 -21.66 -3.07 3.29
N THR A 260 -21.72 -3.96 2.30
CA THR A 260 -21.53 -5.41 2.47
C THR A 260 -20.21 -5.94 1.91
N ILE A 261 -19.31 -5.07 1.44
CA ILE A 261 -18.00 -5.49 0.89
C ILE A 261 -17.22 -6.38 1.84
N LEU A 262 -17.14 -6.00 3.13
CA LEU A 262 -16.39 -6.71 4.15
C LEU A 262 -17.25 -7.64 5.01
N HIS A 263 -18.52 -7.84 4.66
CA HIS A 263 -19.45 -8.69 5.43
C HIS A 263 -19.57 -8.32 6.94
N GLY A 264 -19.31 -7.06 7.29
CA GLY A 264 -19.32 -6.57 8.68
C GLY A 264 -17.98 -6.70 9.41
N ALA A 265 -16.95 -7.30 8.79
CA ALA A 265 -15.60 -7.30 9.32
C ALA A 265 -14.98 -5.90 9.24
N VAL A 266 -14.06 -5.62 10.17
CA VAL A 266 -13.33 -4.34 10.24
C VAL A 266 -12.04 -4.43 9.43
N LEU A 267 -11.72 -3.37 8.67
CA LEU A 267 -10.47 -3.27 7.91
C LEU A 267 -9.48 -2.36 8.64
N ASP A 268 -8.39 -2.95 9.12
CA ASP A 268 -7.23 -2.24 9.67
C ASP A 268 -6.12 -2.15 8.63
N ILE A 269 -5.43 -1.01 8.57
CA ILE A 269 -4.41 -0.73 7.56
C ILE A 269 -3.13 -0.23 8.22
N VAL A 270 -2.02 -0.86 7.85
CA VAL A 270 -0.66 -0.40 8.13
C VAL A 270 0.05 -0.12 6.82
N THR A 271 0.58 1.09 6.67
CA THR A 271 1.35 1.47 5.49
C THR A 271 2.81 1.69 5.81
N PHE A 272 3.71 1.26 4.93
CA PHE A 272 5.16 1.45 5.04
C PHE A 272 5.68 2.37 3.93
N GLY A 273 5.98 3.62 4.28
CA GLY A 273 6.60 4.58 3.35
C GLY A 273 5.69 5.05 2.21
N THR A 274 4.37 5.12 2.43
CA THR A 274 3.42 5.52 1.38
C THR A 274 3.55 7.00 1.01
N PRO A 275 3.74 7.33 -0.28
CA PRO A 275 3.77 8.71 -0.74
C PRO A 275 2.38 9.34 -0.70
N ILE A 276 2.32 10.62 -0.35
CA ILE A 276 1.08 11.38 -0.23
C ILE A 276 0.57 11.78 -1.62
N ARG A 277 -0.62 11.29 -2.01
CA ARG A 277 -1.28 11.72 -3.26
C ARG A 277 -2.80 11.76 -3.17
N TYR A 278 -3.42 10.81 -2.48
CA TYR A 278 -4.86 10.77 -2.23
C TYR A 278 -5.13 10.97 -0.74
N GLY A 279 -6.21 11.67 -0.44
CA GLY A 279 -6.75 11.77 0.92
C GLY A 279 -7.28 10.42 1.40
N TRP A 280 -7.24 10.21 2.71
CA TRP A 280 -7.78 9.01 3.36
C TRP A 280 -9.14 9.34 3.97
N GLU A 281 -10.14 8.49 3.73
CA GLU A 281 -11.42 8.55 4.41
C GLU A 281 -11.51 7.40 5.42
N THR A 282 -11.60 7.74 6.70
CA THR A 282 -11.42 6.77 7.80
C THR A 282 -12.73 6.27 8.39
N SER A 283 -13.86 6.89 8.05
CA SER A 283 -15.19 6.51 8.55
C SER A 283 -15.63 5.09 8.17
N GLY A 284 -15.05 4.51 7.11
CA GLY A 284 -15.27 3.13 6.69
C GLY A 284 -14.17 2.14 7.11
N LEU A 285 -13.18 2.58 7.90
CA LEU A 285 -12.03 1.79 8.33
C LEU A 285 -12.06 1.54 9.85
N GLY A 286 -11.29 0.56 10.31
CA GLY A 286 -10.99 0.37 11.73
C GLY A 286 -9.88 1.31 12.20
N LYS A 287 -8.64 0.87 12.04
CA LYS A 287 -7.43 1.62 12.40
C LYS A 287 -6.55 1.85 11.19
N LEU A 288 -5.92 3.01 11.16
CA LEU A 288 -4.95 3.39 10.14
C LEU A 288 -3.64 3.80 10.81
N LEU A 289 -2.57 3.07 10.54
CA LEU A 289 -1.22 3.35 11.03
C LEU A 289 -0.27 3.59 9.86
N HIS A 290 0.42 4.72 9.88
CA HIS A 290 1.46 5.02 8.91
C HIS A 290 2.82 4.89 9.57
N VAL A 291 3.66 4.02 8.99
CA VAL A 291 5.05 3.84 9.38
C VAL A 291 5.91 4.39 8.26
N VAL A 292 6.83 5.30 8.60
CA VAL A 292 7.83 5.79 7.66
C VAL A 292 9.19 5.63 8.31
N ASN A 293 10.06 4.87 7.66
CA ASN A 293 11.44 4.74 8.09
C ASN A 293 12.25 5.93 7.56
N HIS A 294 12.81 6.72 8.47
CA HIS A 294 13.71 7.80 8.13
C HIS A 294 15.11 7.47 8.64
N ARG A 295 16.09 7.50 7.74
CA ARG A 295 17.49 7.55 8.17
C ARG A 295 17.76 8.97 8.69
N PRO A 296 18.39 9.17 9.86
CA PRO A 296 18.83 10.48 10.29
C PRO A 296 19.86 11.00 9.29
N MET A 297 19.42 11.87 8.38
CA MET A 297 20.30 12.55 7.41
C MET A 297 20.90 13.83 7.97
N ARG A 298 20.41 14.28 9.13
CA ARG A 298 20.88 15.51 9.78
C ARG A 298 22.12 15.21 10.62
N THR A 299 23.20 15.93 10.37
CA THR A 299 24.44 15.88 11.17
C THR A 299 24.38 16.76 12.41
N ASP A 300 23.36 17.62 12.53
CA ASP A 300 23.21 18.61 13.62
C ASP A 300 22.44 18.09 14.84
N GLY A 301 22.13 16.80 14.90
CA GLY A 301 21.44 16.17 16.03
C GLY A 301 19.96 16.57 16.18
N LYS A 302 19.40 17.41 15.29
CA LYS A 302 17.98 17.78 15.33
C LYS A 302 17.11 16.67 14.73
N ARG A 303 15.84 16.61 15.17
CA ARG A 303 14.85 15.66 14.63
C ARG A 303 14.56 15.94 13.16
N TRP A 304 14.20 14.91 12.40
CA TRP A 304 14.01 14.98 10.94
C TRP A 304 12.96 16.01 10.48
N LEU A 305 11.88 16.22 11.25
CA LEU A 305 10.85 17.25 10.96
C LEU A 305 10.98 18.53 11.80
N ALA A 306 12.04 18.67 12.61
CA ALA A 306 12.23 19.89 13.37
C ALA A 306 12.30 21.08 12.41
N LYS A 307 11.60 22.15 12.75
CA LYS A 307 11.65 23.41 12.01
C LYS A 307 13.12 23.82 11.80
N MET A 308 13.43 24.29 10.59
CA MET A 308 14.72 24.97 10.41
C MET A 308 14.63 26.32 11.09
N ASP A 309 15.47 26.51 12.10
CA ASP A 309 15.74 27.83 12.69
C ASP A 309 16.49 28.72 11.70
#